data_AF-A0A960NRI5-F1
#
_entry.id   AF-A0A960NRI5-F1
#
_cell.length_a   1.000
_cell.length_b   1.000
_cell.length_c   1.000
_cell.angle_alpha   90.00
_cell.angle_beta   90.00
_cell.angle_gamma   90.00
#
_symmetry.space_group_name_H-M   'P 1'
#
loop_
_entity.id
_entity.type
_entity.pdbx_description
1 polymer ?
#
loop_
_entity_poly.entity_id
_entity_poly.type
_entity_poly.pdbx_seq_one_letter_code
_entity_poly.pdbx_strand_id
1 'polypeptide(L)'
;MTSFARLDVFCSASNNADPKKDDCLGAVDPKTGKVTPLVDSHGKQVRVPAGVDIDANARLAAVLGPQLRDVSGASDPIANNLTGIAVSASVFKSYVTYGGPWDYKTVTRDERFAPFGNYHYGFVGSEWGWRGSVLLAEAGRAQQSRYEQTGQAGHKGDGGWPGIPYLPEISGKAPYGDFVEDQTLIQMGVDSSNANLKHVRVPCKD
;
A
#
# COMPACT_ATOMS: atom_id res chain seq x y z
N MET A 1 -9.28 -24.15 -15.97
CA MET A 1 -9.82 -22.82 -15.59
C MET A 1 -10.20 -22.90 -14.12
N THR A 2 -9.25 -22.64 -13.23
CA THR A 2 -9.49 -22.67 -11.79
C THR A 2 -10.03 -21.30 -11.41
N SER A 3 -11.33 -21.23 -11.14
CA SER A 3 -11.98 -20.05 -10.60
C SER A 3 -11.39 -19.78 -9.22
N PHE A 4 -10.49 -18.81 -9.10
CA PHE A 4 -10.15 -18.24 -7.81
C PHE A 4 -11.45 -17.71 -7.21
N ALA A 5 -11.90 -18.31 -6.11
CA ALA A 5 -12.99 -17.77 -5.33
C ALA A 5 -12.67 -16.29 -5.09
N ARG A 6 -13.61 -15.40 -5.45
CA ARG A 6 -13.60 -14.03 -4.94
C ARG A 6 -13.62 -14.19 -3.43
N LEU A 7 -12.46 -14.03 -2.81
CA LEU A 7 -12.40 -13.72 -1.40
C LEU A 7 -13.01 -12.33 -1.34
N ASP A 8 -14.32 -12.29 -1.11
CA ASP A 8 -15.04 -11.08 -0.78
C ASP A 8 -14.50 -10.64 0.59
N VAL A 9 -13.30 -10.06 0.58
CA VAL A 9 -12.74 -9.31 1.70
C VAL A 9 -13.52 -8.01 1.71
N PHE A 10 -14.78 -8.14 2.12
CA PHE A 10 -15.55 -7.02 2.61
C PHE A 10 -14.74 -6.42 3.75
N CYS A 11 -14.45 -5.13 3.58
CA CYS A 11 -14.01 -4.21 4.62
C CYS A 11 -14.48 -4.70 6.00
N SER A 12 -13.55 -5.16 6.83
CA SER A 12 -13.83 -5.43 8.24
C SER A 12 -14.16 -4.08 8.86
N ALA A 13 -15.46 -3.76 8.96
CA ALA A 13 -15.91 -2.53 9.56
C ALA A 13 -15.40 -2.47 11.01
N SER A 14 -14.71 -1.39 11.36
CA SER A 14 -14.44 -1.05 12.75
C SER A 14 -15.78 -0.89 13.48
N ASN A 15 -15.97 -1.62 14.58
CA ASN A 15 -17.19 -1.60 15.39
C ASN A 15 -17.49 -0.26 16.10
N ASN A 16 -16.65 0.77 15.89
CA ASN A 16 -16.74 2.05 16.63
C ASN A 16 -16.79 3.31 15.74
N ALA A 17 -16.85 3.18 14.41
CA ALA A 17 -16.94 4.35 13.52
C ALA A 17 -18.40 4.67 13.18
N ASP A 18 -18.80 5.94 13.31
CA ASP A 18 -20.03 6.42 12.68
C ASP A 18 -19.87 6.24 11.16
N PRO A 19 -20.69 5.41 10.49
CA PRO A 19 -20.57 5.15 9.06
C PRO A 19 -20.81 6.41 8.21
N LYS A 20 -21.18 7.54 8.81
CA LYS A 20 -21.50 8.80 8.13
C LYS A 20 -20.41 9.88 8.25
N LYS A 21 -19.31 9.65 8.96
CA LYS A 21 -18.25 10.67 9.11
C LYS A 21 -16.88 10.14 8.74
N ASP A 22 -16.21 10.85 7.85
CA ASP A 22 -14.81 10.62 7.53
C ASP A 22 -13.97 10.90 8.79
N ASP A 23 -13.28 9.87 9.27
CA ASP A 23 -12.25 10.01 10.31
C ASP A 23 -10.87 10.20 9.68
N CYS A 24 -9.92 10.63 10.49
CA CYS A 24 -8.53 10.75 10.11
C CYS A 24 -7.71 9.62 10.76
N LEU A 25 -6.60 9.26 10.14
CA LEU A 25 -5.74 8.19 10.60
C LEU A 25 -4.86 8.70 11.74
N GLY A 26 -4.82 7.96 12.84
CA GLY A 26 -3.84 8.13 13.90
C GLY A 26 -2.98 6.88 14.04
N ALA A 27 -1.72 7.06 14.39
CA ALA A 27 -0.81 5.99 14.76
C ALA A 27 -0.63 5.95 16.28
N VAL A 28 -0.64 4.75 16.85
CA VAL A 28 -0.39 4.49 18.27
C VAL A 28 1.03 3.98 18.42
N ASP A 29 1.84 4.72 19.17
CA ASP A 29 3.16 4.27 19.56
C ASP A 29 3.04 3.07 20.52
N PRO A 30 3.59 1.89 20.18
CA PRO A 30 3.44 0.69 20.99
C PRO A 30 4.14 0.78 22.36
N LYS A 31 5.11 1.68 22.54
CA LYS A 31 5.83 1.86 23.81
C LYS A 31 5.11 2.80 24.75
N THR A 32 4.52 3.86 24.21
CA THR A 32 3.94 4.95 25.03
C THR A 32 2.42 4.96 25.03
N GLY A 33 1.77 4.24 24.10
CA GLY A 33 0.33 4.32 23.87
C GLY A 33 -0.15 5.67 23.31
N LYS A 34 0.78 6.58 23.00
CA LYS A 34 0.46 7.91 22.51
C LYS A 34 -0.12 7.83 21.10
N VAL A 35 -1.28 8.46 20.91
CA VAL A 35 -1.90 8.62 19.59
C VAL A 35 -1.38 9.89 18.93
N THR A 36 -0.86 9.74 17.71
CA THR A 36 -0.41 10.86 16.88
C THR A 36 -1.18 10.85 15.56
N PRO A 37 -1.89 11.93 15.19
CA PRO A 37 -2.52 12.02 13.88
C PRO A 37 -1.48 11.92 12.77
N LEU A 38 -1.76 11.10 11.76
CA LEU A 38 -0.97 11.02 10.55
C LEU A 38 -1.29 12.24 9.68
N VAL A 39 -0.25 12.91 9.18
CA VAL A 39 -0.37 14.06 8.28
C VAL A 39 0.40 13.80 6.99
N ASP A 40 -0.07 14.36 5.89
CA ASP A 40 0.64 14.34 4.60
C ASP A 40 1.78 15.37 4.55
N SER A 41 2.46 15.44 3.40
CA SER A 41 3.56 16.38 3.13
C SER A 41 3.16 17.86 3.26
N HIS A 42 1.86 18.17 3.25
CA HIS A 42 1.33 19.52 3.43
C HIS A 42 0.83 19.77 4.87
N GLY A 43 1.01 18.81 5.78
CA GLY A 43 0.56 18.90 7.17
C GLY A 43 -0.95 18.65 7.34
N LYS A 44 -1.65 18.21 6.30
CA LYS A 44 -3.08 17.90 6.38
C LYS A 44 -3.27 16.48 6.89
N GLN A 45 -4.26 16.28 7.75
CA GLN A 45 -4.54 14.95 8.28
C GLN A 45 -5.00 13.98 7.18
N VAL A 46 -4.46 12.77 7.21
CA VAL A 46 -4.78 11.71 6.26
C VAL A 46 -6.14 11.10 6.60
N ARG A 47 -7.11 11.22 5.69
CA ARG A 47 -8.49 10.72 5.89
C ARG A 47 -8.57 9.23 5.62
N VAL A 48 -9.36 8.50 6.42
CA VAL A 48 -9.60 7.07 6.25
C VAL A 48 -11.00 6.85 5.68
N PRO A 49 -11.14 6.16 4.53
CA PRO A 49 -12.46 5.86 3.98
C PRO A 49 -13.34 5.11 4.98
N ALA A 50 -14.65 5.38 4.98
CA ALA A 50 -15.60 4.69 5.85
C ALA A 50 -15.50 3.15 5.69
N GLY A 51 -15.56 2.43 6.80
CA GLY A 51 -15.50 0.96 6.82
C GLY A 51 -14.11 0.35 6.65
N VAL A 52 -13.09 1.10 6.24
CA VAL A 52 -11.73 0.55 6.06
C VAL A 52 -11.04 0.34 7.41
N ASP A 53 -10.49 -0.86 7.60
CA ASP A 53 -9.59 -1.22 8.71
C ASP A 53 -8.22 -1.59 8.13
N ILE A 54 -7.25 -0.68 8.31
CA ILE A 54 -5.87 -0.86 7.82
C ILE A 54 -5.16 -2.00 8.55
N ASP A 55 -5.44 -2.22 9.84
CA ASP A 55 -4.81 -3.29 10.61
C ASP A 55 -5.39 -4.66 10.22
N ALA A 56 -6.66 -4.73 9.80
CA ALA A 56 -7.23 -5.93 9.19
C ALA A 56 -6.57 -6.26 7.85
N ASN A 57 -6.34 -5.26 7.00
CA ASN A 57 -5.62 -5.44 5.74
C ASN A 57 -4.17 -5.90 5.97
N ALA A 58 -3.49 -5.33 6.96
CA ALA A 58 -2.15 -5.76 7.38
C ALA A 58 -2.13 -7.22 7.86
N ARG A 59 -3.10 -7.63 8.69
CA ARG A 59 -3.22 -9.04 9.12
C ARG A 59 -3.43 -9.98 7.94
N LEU A 60 -4.26 -9.60 6.96
CA LEU A 60 -4.44 -10.38 5.73
C LEU A 60 -3.12 -10.49 4.96
N ALA A 61 -2.40 -9.38 4.80
CA ALA A 61 -1.12 -9.33 4.11
C ALA A 61 -0.04 -10.20 4.77
N ALA A 62 0.06 -10.13 6.10
CA ALA A 62 1.00 -10.93 6.89
C ALA A 62 0.74 -12.45 6.78
N VAL A 63 -0.50 -12.87 6.48
CA VAL A 63 -0.83 -14.28 6.24
C VAL A 63 -0.58 -14.66 4.78
N LEU A 64 -1.10 -13.88 3.82
CA LEU A 64 -1.03 -14.22 2.40
C LEU A 64 0.38 -14.11 1.83
N GLY A 65 1.13 -13.08 2.22
CA GLY A 65 2.45 -12.80 1.65
C GLY A 65 3.45 -13.95 1.80
N PRO A 66 3.65 -14.49 3.03
CA PRO A 66 4.48 -15.68 3.24
C PRO A 66 3.93 -16.93 2.54
N GLN A 67 2.63 -17.20 2.63
CA GLN A 67 2.01 -18.40 2.03
C GLN A 67 2.17 -18.45 0.51
N LEU A 68 2.02 -17.31 -0.17
CA LEU A 68 2.15 -17.23 -1.62
C LEU A 68 3.61 -17.30 -2.09
N ARG A 69 4.58 -16.99 -1.23
CA ARG A 69 6.01 -17.17 -1.53
C ARG A 69 6.47 -18.61 -1.35
N ASP A 70 5.80 -19.35 -0.47
CA ASP A 70 6.06 -20.77 -0.25
C ASP A 70 5.17 -21.65 -1.15
N VAL A 71 5.43 -21.62 -2.46
CA VAL A 71 4.79 -22.54 -3.42
C VAL A 71 5.52 -23.88 -3.38
N SER A 72 5.28 -24.65 -2.33
CA SER A 72 5.83 -26.00 -2.18
C SER A 72 5.36 -26.91 -3.33
N GLY A 73 6.28 -27.25 -4.25
CA GLY A 73 5.94 -28.11 -5.40
C GLY A 73 7.08 -28.43 -6.37
N ALA A 74 8.09 -27.59 -6.53
CA ALA A 74 9.27 -27.94 -7.35
C ALA A 74 10.36 -28.61 -6.52
N SER A 75 11.18 -29.42 -7.19
CA SER A 75 12.37 -30.05 -6.60
C SER A 75 13.56 -29.09 -6.45
N ASP A 76 13.52 -27.94 -7.13
CA ASP A 76 14.57 -26.91 -7.09
C ASP A 76 14.16 -25.75 -6.17
N PRO A 77 14.88 -25.51 -5.06
CA PRO A 77 14.55 -24.46 -4.10
C PRO A 77 14.67 -23.04 -4.68
N ILE A 78 15.51 -22.80 -5.69
CA ILE A 78 15.67 -21.48 -6.31
C ILE A 78 14.48 -21.20 -7.23
N ALA A 79 14.10 -22.16 -8.07
CA ALA A 79 12.97 -22.03 -8.98
C ALA A 79 11.63 -21.90 -8.22
N ASN A 80 11.48 -22.61 -7.09
CA ASN A 80 10.34 -22.46 -6.20
C ASN A 80 10.21 -21.03 -5.65
N ASN A 81 11.31 -20.49 -5.14
CA ASN A 81 11.31 -19.16 -4.54
C ASN A 81 10.95 -18.07 -5.57
N LEU A 82 11.52 -18.14 -6.78
CA LEU A 82 11.20 -17.19 -7.85
C LEU A 82 9.73 -17.28 -8.28
N THR A 83 9.19 -18.49 -8.39
CA THR A 83 7.77 -18.70 -8.73
C THR A 83 6.86 -18.13 -7.64
N GLY A 84 7.17 -18.40 -6.37
CA GLY A 84 6.41 -17.88 -5.24
C GLY A 84 6.45 -16.36 -5.16
N ILE A 85 7.60 -15.74 -5.39
CA ILE A 85 7.73 -14.28 -5.47
C ILE A 85 6.83 -13.73 -6.59
N ALA A 86 6.83 -14.34 -7.78
CA ALA A 86 6.01 -13.88 -8.90
C ALA A 86 4.50 -14.02 -8.62
N VAL A 87 4.07 -15.14 -8.02
CA VAL A 87 2.67 -15.36 -7.62
C VAL A 87 2.27 -14.34 -6.56
N SER A 88 3.07 -14.18 -5.50
CA SER A 88 2.84 -13.22 -4.43
C SER A 88 2.74 -11.79 -4.97
N ALA A 89 3.63 -11.40 -5.89
CA ALA A 89 3.61 -10.09 -6.52
C ALA A 89 2.36 -9.89 -7.39
N SER A 90 1.95 -10.89 -8.17
CA SER A 90 0.73 -10.83 -8.98
C SER A 90 -0.52 -10.67 -8.12
N VAL A 91 -0.60 -11.42 -7.01
CA VAL A 91 -1.74 -11.31 -6.10
C VAL A 91 -1.75 -9.93 -5.45
N PHE A 92 -0.64 -9.48 -4.85
CA PHE A 92 -0.56 -8.15 -4.25
C PHE A 92 -0.92 -7.04 -5.25
N LYS A 93 -0.37 -7.10 -6.48
CA LYS A 93 -0.69 -6.18 -7.57
C LYS A 93 -2.18 -6.11 -7.87
N SER A 94 -2.90 -7.23 -7.82
CA SER A 94 -4.34 -7.25 -8.09
C SER A 94 -5.17 -6.47 -7.05
N TYR A 95 -4.66 -6.33 -5.82
CA TYR A 95 -5.31 -5.52 -4.78
C TYR A 95 -5.10 -4.02 -4.98
N VAL A 96 -3.91 -3.63 -5.42
CA VAL A 96 -3.43 -2.23 -5.42
C VAL A 96 -3.43 -1.56 -6.79
N THR A 97 -3.69 -2.31 -7.87
CA THR A 97 -3.79 -1.74 -9.21
C THR A 97 -4.99 -0.79 -9.33
N TYR A 98 -5.04 -0.02 -10.40
CA TYR A 98 -6.13 0.92 -10.64
C TYR A 98 -7.49 0.23 -10.64
N GLY A 99 -8.41 0.72 -9.81
CA GLY A 99 -9.74 0.12 -9.59
C GLY A 99 -9.71 -1.18 -8.80
N GLY A 100 -8.54 -1.60 -8.30
CA GLY A 100 -8.41 -2.68 -7.33
C GLY A 100 -9.04 -2.31 -5.99
N PRO A 101 -9.31 -3.30 -5.12
CA PRO A 101 -10.00 -3.09 -3.84
C PRO A 101 -9.28 -2.14 -2.88
N TRP A 102 -7.97 -1.95 -3.03
CA TRP A 102 -7.17 -1.02 -2.21
C TRP A 102 -6.78 0.27 -2.95
N ASP A 103 -7.30 0.50 -4.16
CA ASP A 103 -7.21 1.80 -4.83
C ASP A 103 -8.31 2.74 -4.32
N TYR A 104 -8.14 3.18 -3.07
CA TYR A 104 -9.18 3.89 -2.32
C TYR A 104 -9.74 5.11 -3.04
N LYS A 105 -8.88 5.93 -3.65
CA LYS A 105 -9.33 7.12 -4.42
C LYS A 105 -10.30 6.76 -5.54
N THR A 106 -10.06 5.63 -6.23
CA THR A 106 -10.88 5.20 -7.37
C THR A 106 -12.15 4.51 -6.90
N VAL A 107 -12.08 3.60 -5.92
CA VAL A 107 -13.26 2.85 -5.45
C VAL A 107 -14.25 3.76 -4.71
N THR A 108 -13.77 4.79 -4.00
CA THR A 108 -14.65 5.80 -3.38
C THR A 108 -15.01 6.94 -4.33
N ARG A 109 -14.30 7.09 -5.45
CA ARG A 109 -14.38 8.24 -6.36
C ARG A 109 -14.09 9.57 -5.67
N ASP A 110 -13.10 9.59 -4.78
CA ASP A 110 -12.74 10.76 -3.98
C ASP A 110 -11.22 10.86 -3.78
N GLU A 111 -10.63 11.86 -4.43
CA GLU A 111 -9.18 12.14 -4.41
C GLU A 111 -8.64 12.43 -3.01
N ARG A 112 -9.50 12.80 -2.05
CA ARG A 112 -9.09 13.05 -0.66
C ARG A 112 -8.51 11.81 0.03
N PHE A 113 -8.74 10.61 -0.52
CA PHE A 113 -8.19 9.36 -0.01
C PHE A 113 -6.90 8.90 -0.71
N ALA A 114 -6.38 9.65 -1.68
CA ALA A 114 -5.09 9.33 -2.29
C ALA A 114 -3.95 9.26 -1.26
N PRO A 115 -3.82 10.20 -0.29
CA PRO A 115 -2.78 10.11 0.74
C PRO A 115 -2.87 8.85 1.60
N PHE A 116 -4.11 8.42 1.91
CA PHE A 116 -4.34 7.18 2.65
C PHE A 116 -3.96 5.95 1.83
N GLY A 117 -4.29 5.93 0.54
CA GLY A 117 -3.88 4.85 -0.37
C GLY A 117 -2.36 4.69 -0.43
N ASN A 118 -1.60 5.78 -0.54
CA ASN A 118 -0.15 5.74 -0.60
C ASN A 118 0.48 5.26 0.71
N TYR A 119 -0.01 5.77 1.85
CA TYR A 119 0.41 5.27 3.17
C TYR A 119 0.07 3.79 3.37
N HIS A 120 -1.17 3.40 3.05
CA HIS A 120 -1.65 2.02 3.15
C HIS A 120 -0.84 1.06 2.28
N TYR A 121 -0.52 1.44 1.04
CA TYR A 121 0.31 0.65 0.14
C TYR A 121 1.69 0.36 0.74
N GLY A 122 2.34 1.36 1.32
CA GLY A 122 3.61 1.19 2.03
C GLY A 122 3.49 0.27 3.25
N PHE A 123 2.53 0.55 4.13
CA PHE A 123 2.33 -0.21 5.37
C PHE A 123 1.97 -1.67 5.11
N VAL A 124 0.88 -1.91 4.36
CA VAL A 124 0.39 -3.25 4.06
C VAL A 124 1.33 -4.00 3.13
N GLY A 125 2.02 -3.33 2.21
CA GLY A 125 3.06 -3.93 1.39
C GLY A 125 4.25 -4.44 2.21
N SER A 126 4.65 -3.70 3.25
CA SER A 126 5.69 -4.15 4.19
C SER A 126 5.24 -5.33 5.03
N GLU A 127 3.99 -5.34 5.51
CA GLU A 127 3.40 -6.50 6.20
C GLU A 127 3.26 -7.72 5.29
N TRP A 128 3.03 -7.51 3.99
CA TRP A 128 3.09 -8.56 2.96
C TRP A 128 4.51 -9.12 2.79
N GLY A 129 5.52 -8.38 3.25
CA GLY A 129 6.94 -8.72 3.24
C GLY A 129 7.69 -8.20 2.02
N TRP A 130 7.20 -7.16 1.35
CA TRP A 130 7.98 -6.44 0.34
C TRP A 130 8.93 -5.45 1.01
N ARG A 131 10.13 -5.32 0.44
CA ARG A 131 11.09 -4.29 0.86
C ARG A 131 10.54 -2.91 0.50
N GLY A 132 10.71 -1.92 1.37
CA GLY A 132 10.20 -0.56 1.13
C GLY A 132 10.66 0.04 -0.20
N SER A 133 11.92 -0.15 -0.55
CA SER A 133 12.51 0.19 -1.85
C SER A 133 11.82 -0.45 -3.05
N VAL A 134 11.38 -1.71 -2.94
CA VAL A 134 10.58 -2.38 -3.99
C VAL A 134 9.20 -1.72 -4.11
N LEU A 135 8.56 -1.42 -2.98
CA LEU A 135 7.27 -0.74 -2.97
C LEU A 135 7.36 0.64 -3.64
N LEU A 136 8.33 1.46 -3.22
CA LEU A 136 8.61 2.79 -3.77
C LEU A 136 8.88 2.75 -5.28
N ALA A 137 9.71 1.81 -5.73
CA ALA A 137 10.02 1.68 -7.15
C ALA A 137 8.82 1.22 -7.99
N GLU A 138 8.02 0.27 -7.49
CA GLU A 138 6.86 -0.23 -8.24
C GLU A 138 5.70 0.77 -8.26
N ALA A 139 5.57 1.63 -7.24
CA ALA A 139 4.64 2.76 -7.28
C ALA A 139 4.99 3.74 -8.42
N GLY A 140 6.26 4.15 -8.50
CA GLY A 140 6.72 5.00 -9.60
C GLY A 140 6.64 4.34 -10.98
N ARG A 141 6.90 3.03 -11.07
CA ARG A 141 6.65 2.28 -12.32
C ARG A 141 5.17 2.30 -12.73
N ALA A 142 4.26 2.16 -11.76
CA ALA A 142 2.83 2.22 -12.02
C ALA A 142 2.38 3.61 -12.48
N GLN A 143 2.91 4.68 -11.85
CA GLN A 143 2.66 6.07 -12.24
C GLN A 143 3.12 6.34 -13.68
N GLN A 144 4.34 5.95 -14.03
CA GLN A 144 4.88 6.10 -15.38
C GLN A 144 4.04 5.32 -16.42
N SER A 145 3.69 4.07 -16.12
CA SER A 145 2.89 3.24 -17.02
C SER A 145 1.49 3.84 -17.26
N ARG A 146 0.87 4.42 -16.23
CA ARG A 146 -0.43 5.10 -16.36
C ARG A 146 -0.35 6.37 -17.20
N TYR A 147 0.70 7.16 -17.01
CA TYR A 147 0.96 8.34 -17.83
C TYR A 147 1.09 7.97 -19.31
N GLU A 148 1.89 6.94 -19.64
CA GLU A 148 2.08 6.46 -21.01
C GLU A 148 0.79 5.96 -21.67
N GLN A 149 -0.10 5.30 -20.92
CA GLN A 149 -1.34 4.74 -21.44
C GLN A 149 -2.43 5.77 -21.71
N THR A 150 -2.56 6.77 -20.84
CA THR A 150 -3.75 7.65 -20.84
C THR A 150 -3.48 8.99 -21.50
N GLY A 151 -2.23 9.46 -21.54
CA GLY A 151 -1.90 10.83 -21.98
C GLY A 151 -2.52 11.95 -21.13
N GLN A 152 -3.47 11.62 -20.25
CA GLN A 152 -4.08 12.48 -19.24
C GLN A 152 -3.14 12.52 -18.05
N ALA A 153 -2.16 13.41 -18.20
CA ALA A 153 -1.18 13.75 -17.20
C ALA A 153 -1.84 14.32 -15.94
N GLY A 154 -1.73 13.58 -14.84
CA GLY A 154 -1.26 14.18 -13.59
C GLY A 154 0.22 13.83 -13.47
N HIS A 155 1.07 14.62 -14.14
CA HIS A 155 2.55 14.59 -14.26
C HIS A 155 3.30 13.23 -14.34
N LYS A 156 4.48 13.21 -14.96
CA LYS A 156 5.37 12.02 -15.09
C LYS A 156 6.01 11.59 -13.73
N GLY A 157 5.36 11.93 -12.61
CA GLY A 157 6.01 12.06 -11.31
C GLY A 157 7.03 13.21 -11.31
N ASP A 158 7.80 13.30 -10.22
CA ASP A 158 8.85 14.29 -10.03
C ASP A 158 10.21 13.82 -10.59
N GLY A 159 10.17 12.86 -11.53
CA GLY A 159 11.33 12.28 -12.19
C GLY A 159 11.90 11.06 -11.47
N GLY A 160 13.17 10.76 -11.74
CA GLY A 160 13.79 9.51 -11.28
C GLY A 160 13.49 8.31 -12.20
N TRP A 161 13.93 7.13 -11.78
CA TRP A 161 13.82 5.89 -12.54
C TRP A 161 13.57 4.72 -11.58
N PRO A 162 12.52 3.90 -11.74
CA PRO A 162 12.25 2.77 -10.85
C PRO A 162 13.35 1.69 -10.86
N GLY A 163 14.20 1.64 -11.88
CA GLY A 163 15.22 0.60 -12.00
C GLY A 163 14.63 -0.76 -12.40
N ILE A 164 15.43 -1.80 -12.21
CA ILE A 164 15.10 -3.19 -12.48
C ILE A 164 14.11 -3.70 -11.42
N PRO A 165 13.01 -4.36 -11.81
CA PRO A 165 12.06 -4.95 -10.85
C PRO A 165 12.75 -5.80 -9.78
N TYR A 166 12.28 -5.70 -8.54
CA TYR A 166 12.80 -6.40 -7.36
C TYR A 166 14.25 -6.06 -6.93
N LEU A 167 15.00 -5.30 -7.74
CA LEU A 167 16.36 -4.83 -7.43
C LEU A 167 16.52 -3.30 -7.65
N PRO A 168 15.60 -2.47 -7.12
CA PRO A 168 15.62 -1.03 -7.37
C PRO A 168 16.79 -0.33 -6.69
N GLU A 169 17.42 -0.92 -5.67
CA GLU A 169 18.54 -0.26 -4.98
C GLU A 169 19.82 -0.24 -5.81
N ILE A 170 19.93 -1.14 -6.79
CA ILE A 170 21.11 -1.28 -7.66
C ILE A 170 20.99 -0.36 -8.88
N SER A 171 19.77 -0.06 -9.31
CA SER A 171 19.52 0.50 -10.65
C SER A 171 18.46 1.61 -10.70
N GLY A 172 17.75 1.83 -9.60
CA GLY A 172 16.74 2.87 -9.48
C GLY A 172 17.31 4.17 -8.92
N LYS A 173 16.58 5.26 -9.16
CA LYS A 173 16.86 6.60 -8.66
C LYS A 173 15.56 7.21 -8.15
N ALA A 174 15.49 7.51 -6.86
CA ALA A 174 14.39 8.23 -6.23
C ALA A 174 14.11 9.58 -6.97
N PRO A 175 12.85 10.02 -7.09
CA PRO A 175 11.62 9.43 -6.54
C PRO A 175 11.05 8.28 -7.40
N TYR A 176 11.90 7.57 -8.15
CA TYR A 176 11.57 6.34 -8.87
C TYR A 176 10.48 6.50 -9.93
N GLY A 177 10.26 7.70 -10.45
CA GLY A 177 9.21 7.99 -11.42
C GLY A 177 7.87 8.38 -10.82
N ASP A 178 7.80 8.50 -9.50
CA ASP A 178 6.61 8.87 -8.74
C ASP A 178 6.66 10.32 -8.25
N PHE A 179 5.61 10.79 -7.60
CA PHE A 179 5.61 12.05 -6.86
C PHE A 179 6.36 11.93 -5.54
N VAL A 180 7.08 12.98 -5.15
CA VAL A 180 7.82 13.02 -3.88
C VAL A 180 6.86 12.90 -2.69
N GLU A 181 5.67 13.48 -2.79
CA GLU A 181 4.63 13.39 -1.76
C GLU A 181 4.13 11.96 -1.58
N ASP A 182 3.90 11.24 -2.69
CA ASP A 182 3.46 9.86 -2.69
C ASP A 182 4.54 8.95 -2.10
N GLN A 183 5.79 9.13 -2.51
CA GLN A 183 6.96 8.42 -1.96
C GLN A 183 7.12 8.65 -0.46
N THR A 184 6.89 9.87 0.01
CA THR A 184 6.97 10.22 1.44
C THR A 184 5.93 9.43 2.24
N LEU A 185 4.69 9.38 1.76
CA LEU A 185 3.61 8.64 2.42
C LEU A 185 3.84 7.13 2.37
N ILE A 186 4.31 6.59 1.24
CA ILE A 186 4.68 5.17 1.12
C ILE A 186 5.79 4.84 2.12
N GLN A 187 6.83 5.65 2.20
CA GLN A 187 7.92 5.45 3.17
C GLN A 187 7.42 5.54 4.62
N MET A 188 6.54 6.49 4.94
CA MET A 188 5.90 6.57 6.26
C MET A 188 5.13 5.28 6.60
N GLY A 189 4.44 4.68 5.63
CA GLY A 189 3.78 3.39 5.80
C GLY A 189 4.77 2.26 6.10
N VAL A 190 5.85 2.17 5.32
CA VAL A 190 6.95 1.21 5.54
C VAL A 190 7.53 1.35 6.94
N ASP A 191 7.85 2.58 7.35
CA ASP A 191 8.43 2.88 8.66
C ASP A 191 7.48 2.51 9.80
N SER A 192 6.17 2.73 9.59
CA SER A 192 5.14 2.36 10.57
C SER A 192 5.02 0.85 10.76
N SER A 193 5.16 0.07 9.68
CA SER A 193 5.19 -1.40 9.73
C SER A 193 6.44 -1.87 10.48
N ASN A 194 7.62 -1.34 10.13
CA ASN A 194 8.87 -1.66 10.82
C ASN A 194 8.84 -1.31 12.32
N ALA A 195 8.14 -0.24 12.68
CA ALA A 195 7.95 0.18 14.07
C ALA A 195 6.79 -0.55 14.79
N ASN A 196 6.07 -1.45 14.11
CA ASN A 196 4.90 -2.17 14.62
C ASN A 196 3.80 -1.24 15.19
N LEU A 197 3.58 -0.10 14.53
CA LEU A 197 2.53 0.83 14.95
C LEU A 197 1.14 0.21 14.77
N LYS A 198 0.21 0.58 15.66
CA LYS A 198 -1.21 0.28 15.51
C LYS A 198 -1.97 1.50 15.04
N HIS A 199 -3.10 1.29 14.38
CA HIS A 199 -3.87 2.38 13.83
C HIS A 199 -5.17 2.59 14.57
N VAL A 200 -5.51 3.86 14.76
CA VAL A 200 -6.79 4.27 15.32
C VAL A 200 -7.41 5.34 14.45
N ARG A 201 -8.74 5.40 14.45
CA ARG A 201 -9.48 6.50 13.86
C ARG A 201 -9.54 7.65 14.86
N VAL A 202 -9.22 8.85 14.41
CA VAL A 202 -9.30 10.09 15.20
C VAL A 202 -10.19 11.11 14.48
N PRO A 203 -10.88 12.00 15.22
CA PRO A 203 -11.65 13.08 14.58
C PRO A 203 -10.73 13.95 13.71
N CYS A 204 -11.16 14.21 12.47
CA CYS A 204 -10.46 15.15 11.61
C CYS A 204 -10.52 16.57 12.16
N LYS A 205 -9.40 17.29 12.07
CA LYS A 205 -9.31 18.74 12.28
C LYS A 205 -9.32 19.40 10.91
N ASP A 206 -10.39 20.13 10.63
CA ASP A 206 -10.52 20.96 9.43
C ASP A 206 -9.79 22.30 9.61
#